data_AF-A0A180FGQ4-F1
#
_entry.id   AF-A0A180FGQ4-F1
#
_cell.length_a   1.000
_cell.length_b   1.000
_cell.length_c   1.000
_cell.angle_alpha   90.00
_cell.angle_beta   90.00
_cell.angle_gamma   90.00
#
_symmetry.space_group_name_H-M   'P 1'
#
loop_
_entity.id
_entity.type
_entity.pdbx_description
1 polymer ?
#
loop_
_entity_poly.entity_id
_entity_poly.type
_entity_poly.pdbx_seq_one_letter_code
_entity_poly.pdbx_strand_id
1 'polypeptide(L)' 'MNGLKEIGTFLKNGFSVFRSASQGEYSGDSEAIREIRNEIMQTERSFADDKKNLRQDRSNIERDMRKSFNKIALNNG' A
#
# COMPACT_ATOMS: atom_id res chain seq x y z
N MET A 1 30.87 -24.25 -0.12
CA MET A 1 30.72 -23.00 0.68
C MET A 1 30.08 -21.93 -0.20
N ASN A 2 28.75 -21.97 -0.38
CA ASN A 2 28.08 -21.10 -1.37
C ASN A 2 27.15 -20.05 -0.74
N GLY A 3 26.67 -20.25 0.49
CA GLY A 3 25.71 -19.33 1.12
C GLY A 3 26.26 -17.93 1.41
N LEU A 4 27.54 -17.80 1.77
CA LEU A 4 28.15 -16.48 2.04
C LEU A 4 28.27 -15.61 0.78
N LYS A 5 28.50 -16.23 -0.39
CA LYS A 5 28.51 -15.53 -1.68
C LYS A 5 27.11 -15.11 -2.11
N GLU A 6 26.11 -15.98 -1.89
CA GLU A 6 24.72 -15.68 -2.18
C GLU A 6 24.19 -14.52 -1.30
N ILE A 7 24.50 -14.52 0.00
CA ILE A 7 24.15 -13.44 0.92
C ILE A 7 24.82 -12.11 0.50
N GLY A 8 26.12 -12.15 0.15
CA GLY A 8 26.83 -10.96 -0.31
C GLY A 8 26.25 -10.39 -1.61
N THR A 9 25.81 -11.27 -2.52
CA THR A 9 25.18 -10.88 -3.78
C THR A 9 23.79 -10.30 -3.54
N PHE A 10 23.01 -10.90 -2.66
CA PHE A 10 21.68 -10.41 -2.27
C PHE A 10 21.75 -9.01 -1.64
N LEU A 11 22.65 -8.78 -0.68
CA LEU A 11 22.82 -7.48 -0.03
C LEU A 11 23.25 -6.38 -1.01
N LYS A 12 24.17 -6.70 -1.93
CA LYS A 12 24.64 -5.75 -2.94
C LYS A 12 23.52 -5.35 -3.90
N ASN A 13 22.74 -6.32 -4.37
CA ASN A 13 21.62 -6.08 -5.28
C ASN A 13 20.50 -5.31 -4.57
N GLY A 14 20.14 -5.68 -3.34
CA GLY A 14 19.14 -4.98 -2.54
C GLY A 14 19.51 -3.52 -2.26
N PHE A 15 20.78 -3.25 -1.91
CA PHE A 15 21.26 -1.87 -1.71
C PHE A 15 21.21 -1.04 -2.98
N SER A 16 21.59 -1.62 -4.12
CA SER A 16 21.53 -0.92 -5.42
C SER A 16 20.10 -0.56 -5.80
N VAL A 17 19.16 -1.51 -5.69
CA VAL A 17 17.75 -1.29 -5.99
C VAL A 17 17.14 -0.26 -5.04
N PHE A 18 17.44 -0.34 -3.74
CA PHE A 18 16.96 0.62 -2.74
C PHE A 18 17.50 2.03 -3.01
N ARG A 19 18.77 2.16 -3.40
CA ARG A 19 19.40 3.44 -3.73
C ARG A 19 18.79 4.06 -4.98
N SER A 20 18.60 3.29 -6.04
CA SER A 20 17.95 3.78 -7.27
C SER A 20 16.50 4.21 -6.99
N ALA A 21 15.75 3.42 -6.20
CA ALA A 21 14.39 3.78 -5.79
C ALA A 21 14.34 5.05 -4.92
N SER A 22 15.28 5.23 -3.98
CA SER A 22 15.32 6.43 -3.13
C SER A 22 15.74 7.70 -3.89
N GLN A 23 16.47 7.53 -5.00
CA GLN A 23 16.81 8.60 -5.93
C GLN A 23 15.72 8.87 -6.97
N GLY A 24 14.59 8.15 -6.93
CA GLY A 24 13.50 8.29 -7.88
C GLY A 24 13.79 7.67 -9.26
N GLU A 25 14.94 7.02 -9.42
CA GLU A 25 15.29 6.23 -10.61
C GLU A 25 14.68 4.83 -10.47
N TYR A 26 13.36 4.78 -10.62
CA TYR A 26 12.68 3.53 -10.94
C TYR A 26 13.06 3.17 -12.35
N SER A 27 13.93 2.17 -12.55
CA SER A 27 14.22 1.65 -13.89
C SER A 27 12.94 1.07 -14.48
N GLY A 28 12.22 1.90 -15.24
CA GLY A 28 10.89 1.60 -15.77
C GLY A 28 10.82 0.35 -16.64
N ASP A 29 11.98 -0.14 -17.10
CA ASP A 29 12.13 -1.33 -17.92
C ASP A 29 12.34 -2.63 -17.12
N SER A 30 12.45 -2.58 -15.79
CA SER A 30 12.57 -3.81 -15.01
C SER A 30 11.25 -4.58 -15.04
N GLU A 31 11.33 -5.88 -15.29
CA GLU A 31 10.17 -6.76 -15.41
C GLU A 31 9.30 -6.74 -14.14
N ALA A 32 9.93 -6.61 -12.97
CA ALA A 32 9.25 -6.46 -11.68
C ALA A 32 8.43 -5.17 -11.59
N ILE A 33 8.96 -4.04 -12.08
CA ILE A 33 8.20 -2.77 -12.10
C ILE A 33 7.08 -2.83 -13.14
N ARG A 34 7.30 -3.52 -14.26
CA ARG A 34 6.27 -3.76 -15.28
C ARG A 34 5.17 -4.67 -14.75
N GLU A 35 5.50 -5.69 -13.97
CA GLU A 35 4.55 -6.60 -13.33
C GLU A 35 3.74 -5.88 -12.26
N ILE A 36 4.37 -5.11 -11.37
CA ILE A 36 3.68 -4.24 -10.40
C ILE A 36 2.77 -3.24 -11.12
N ARG A 37 3.26 -2.62 -12.19
CA ARG A 37 2.45 -1.68 -13.00
C ARG A 37 1.27 -2.40 -13.64
N ASN A 38 1.46 -3.60 -14.15
CA ASN A 38 0.39 -4.40 -14.73
C ASN A 38 -0.60 -4.85 -13.65
N GLU A 39 -0.19 -5.28 -12.46
CA GLU A 39 -1.12 -5.62 -11.38
C GLU A 39 -1.96 -4.41 -10.95
N ILE A 40 -1.35 -3.24 -10.85
CA ILE A 40 -2.05 -1.99 -10.51
C ILE A 40 -2.98 -1.53 -11.64
N MET A 41 -2.60 -1.71 -12.91
CA MET A 41 -3.36 -1.22 -14.07
C MET A 41 -4.37 -2.24 -14.63
N GLN A 42 -4.13 -3.54 -14.49
CA GLN A 42 -4.98 -4.64 -14.98
C GLN A 42 -6.02 -5.08 -13.97
N THR A 43 -5.90 -4.70 -12.70
CA THR A 43 -7.04 -4.80 -11.79
C THR A 43 -8.08 -3.79 -12.26
N GLU A 44 -9.11 -4.24 -12.97
CA GLU A 44 -10.32 -3.49 -13.33
C GLU A 44 -11.14 -3.06 -12.09
N ARG A 45 -10.50 -2.70 -10.98
CA ARG A 45 -11.11 -1.91 -9.92
C ARG A 45 -10.83 -0.46 -10.28
N SER A 46 -11.84 0.19 -10.83
CA SER A 46 -11.77 1.60 -11.16
C SER A 46 -11.33 2.36 -9.92
N PHE A 47 -10.33 3.24 -10.04
CA PHE A 47 -9.98 4.19 -8.98
C PHE A 47 -11.22 4.93 -8.44
N ALA A 48 -12.25 5.10 -9.27
CA ALA A 48 -13.54 5.64 -8.85
C ALA A 48 -14.28 4.75 -7.85
N ASP A 49 -14.22 3.42 -8.01
CA ASP A 49 -14.85 2.45 -7.11
C ASP A 49 -14.13 2.37 -5.77
N ASP A 50 -12.80 2.35 -5.78
CA ASP A 50 -12.01 2.39 -4.54
C ASP A 50 -12.23 3.71 -3.78
N LYS A 51 -12.30 4.84 -4.50
CA LYS A 51 -12.61 6.14 -3.90
C LYS A 51 -14.04 6.19 -3.34
N LYS A 52 -15.00 5.52 -3.98
CA LYS A 52 -16.38 5.41 -3.51
C LYS A 52 -16.45 4.56 -2.25
N ASN A 53 -15.78 3.40 -2.23
CA ASN A 53 -15.69 2.52 -1.08
C ASN A 53 -15.07 3.24 0.12
N LEU A 54 -13.95 3.95 -0.09
CA LEU A 54 -13.31 4.73 0.97
C LEU A 54 -14.22 5.82 1.57
N ARG A 55 -15.02 6.49 0.74
CA ARG A 55 -16.00 7.49 1.24
C ARG A 55 -17.12 6.83 2.03
N GLN A 56 -17.59 5.67 1.60
CA GLN A 56 -18.63 4.92 2.29
C GLN A 56 -18.14 4.42 3.65
N ASP A 57 -16.92 3.89 3.72
CA ASP A 57 -16.33 3.41 4.97
C ASP A 57 -16.12 4.53 5.97
N ARG A 58 -15.63 5.70 5.53
CA ARG A 58 -15.51 6.90 6.39
C ARG A 58 -16.85 7.32 6.97
N SER A 59 -17.91 7.32 6.15
CA SER A 59 -19.26 7.67 6.62
C SER A 59 -19.80 6.66 7.63
N ASN A 60 -19.50 5.36 7.44
CA ASN A 60 -19.90 4.32 8.37
C ASN A 60 -19.21 4.47 9.73
N ILE A 61 -17.90 4.68 9.74
CA ILE A 61 -17.13 4.90 10.97
C ILE A 61 -17.62 6.16 11.70
N GLU A 62 -17.85 7.26 10.98
CA GLU A 62 -18.35 8.49 11.60
C GLU A 62 -19.72 8.28 12.26
N ARG A 63 -20.62 7.58 11.58
CA ARG A 63 -21.95 7.27 12.09
C ARG A 63 -21.89 6.38 13.33
N ASP A 64 -21.02 5.39 13.34
CA ASP A 64 -20.87 4.48 14.48
C ASP A 64 -20.18 5.16 15.67
N MET A 65 -19.21 6.05 15.42
CA MET A 65 -18.61 6.92 16.43
C MET A 65 -19.66 7.84 17.07
N ARG A 66 -20.48 8.53 16.25
CA ARG A 66 -21.57 9.39 16.74
C ARG A 66 -22.60 8.62 17.55
N LYS A 67 -23.01 7.43 17.08
CA LYS A 67 -23.93 6.55 17.82
C LYS A 67 -23.34 6.13 19.17
N SER A 68 -22.08 5.72 19.18
CA SER A 68 -21.37 5.29 20.39
C SER A 68 -21.21 6.44 21.37
N PHE A 69 -20.83 7.62 20.88
CA PHE A 69 -20.76 8.85 21.67
C PHE A 69 -22.12 9.22 22.27
N ASN A 70 -23.19 9.24 21.48
CA ASN A 70 -24.54 9.51 21.96
C ASN A 70 -25.00 8.47 22.99
N LYS A 71 -24.68 7.19 22.78
CA LYS A 71 -24.99 6.13 23.75
C LYS A 71 -24.27 6.36 25.08
N ILE A 72 -23.01 6.77 25.05
CA ILE A 72 -22.23 7.09 26.25
C ILE A 72 -22.77 8.36 26.92
N ALA A 73 -23.04 9.41 26.15
CA ALA A 73 -23.54 10.68 26.67
C ALA A 73 -24.94 10.54 27.29
N LEU A 74 -25.83 9.73 26.70
CA LEU A 74 -27.17 9.48 27.21
C LEU A 74 -27.21 8.47 28.37
N ASN A 75 -26.20 7.60 28.52
CA ASN A 75 -26.09 6.70 29.69
C ASN A 75 -25.39 7.37 30.89
N ASN A 76 -24.75 8.53 30.71
CA ASN A 76 -24.02 9.25 31.77
C ASN A 76 -24.64 10.62 32.10
N GLY A 77 -25.86 10.89 31.62
CA GLY A 77 -26.71 12.00 32.07
C GLY A 77 -27.93 11.45 32.79
#